data_AF-A0A090WFR8-F1
#
_entry.id   AF-A0A090WFR8-F1
#
_cell.length_a   1.000
_cell.length_b   1.000
_cell.length_c   1.000
_cell.angle_alpha   90.00
_cell.angle_beta   90.00
_cell.angle_gamma   90.00
#
_symmetry.space_group_name_H-M   'P 1'
#
loop_
_entity.id
_entity.type
_entity.pdbx_description
1 polymer ?
#
loop_
_entity_poly.entity_id
_entity_poly.type
_entity_poly.pdbx_seq_one_letter_code
_entity_poly.pdbx_strand_id
1 'polypeptide(L)'
;MCLLITSSDAQIFELENAGKLSIEIAQYLRLLSQPFSTESDIENYALKANSIYNRLFPKEIQDQIKSKKTTIIADGQLQNIPFDALITDIKKHTYLINESQINYAYSLSFSKSNAAINRMAKKNLISFSPTTFDAIGLPQTLQYK
;
A
#
# COMPACT_ATOMS: atom_id res chain seq x y z
N MET A 1 -13.23 5.74 11.67
CA MET A 1 -12.40 6.87 12.12
C MET A 1 -10.99 6.68 11.60
N CYS A 2 -10.35 7.74 11.13
CA CYS A 2 -8.97 7.77 10.67
C CYS A 2 -8.22 8.90 11.40
N LEU A 3 -6.94 8.67 11.65
CA LEU A 3 -6.04 9.62 12.31
C LEU A 3 -4.87 9.90 11.36
N LEU A 4 -4.70 11.18 11.00
CA LEU A 4 -3.54 11.67 10.27
C LEU A 4 -2.61 12.39 11.23
N ILE A 5 -1.34 12.03 11.22
CA ILE A 5 -0.31 12.65 12.06
C ILE A 5 0.77 13.22 11.13
N THR A 6 1.03 14.51 11.28
CA THR A 6 2.12 15.23 10.61
C THR A 6 3.15 15.68 11.64
N SER A 7 4.22 16.35 11.21
CA SER A 7 5.23 16.90 12.13
C SER A 7 4.67 18.03 13.02
N SER A 8 3.61 18.70 12.59
CA SER A 8 3.08 19.90 13.24
C SER A 8 1.67 19.74 13.80
N ASP A 9 0.89 18.79 13.29
CA ASP A 9 -0.53 18.66 13.57
C ASP A 9 -1.00 17.20 13.52
N ALA A 10 -2.10 16.91 14.23
CA ALA A 10 -2.79 15.63 14.21
C ALA A 10 -4.29 15.84 14.00
N GLN A 11 -4.84 15.24 12.94
CA GLN A 11 -6.21 15.44 12.50
C GLN A 11 -6.97 14.13 12.53
N ILE A 12 -8.19 14.15 13.09
CA ILE A 12 -9.10 13.00 13.12
C ILE A 12 -10.26 13.29 12.19
N PHE A 13 -10.59 12.32 11.34
CA PHE A 13 -11.75 12.39 10.47
C PHE A 13 -12.52 11.07 10.47
N GLU A 14 -13.81 11.16 10.25
CA GLU A 14 -14.68 10.00 10.15
C GLU A 14 -14.82 9.57 8.69
N LEU A 15 -14.81 8.25 8.46
CA LEU A 15 -15.06 7.70 7.14
C LEU A 15 -16.56 7.55 6.97
N GLU A 16 -17.13 8.33 6.05
CA GLU A 16 -18.55 8.23 5.76
C GLU A 16 -18.93 6.85 5.21
N ASN A 17 -20.04 6.30 5.70
CA ASN A 17 -20.65 5.05 5.23
C ASN A 17 -19.66 3.86 5.20
N ALA A 18 -18.99 3.61 6.33
CA ALA A 18 -17.96 2.57 6.47
C ALA A 18 -18.42 1.17 5.99
N GLY A 19 -19.69 0.79 6.20
CA GLY A 19 -20.23 -0.48 5.69
C GLY A 19 -20.19 -0.57 4.16
N LYS A 20 -20.57 0.50 3.46
CA LYS A 20 -20.47 0.58 1.99
C LYS A 20 -19.01 0.55 1.54
N LEU A 21 -18.11 1.20 2.28
CA LEU A 21 -16.67 1.18 1.97
C LEU A 21 -16.10 -0.24 2.02
N SER A 22 -16.46 -1.01 3.04
CA SER A 22 -16.04 -2.40 3.18
C SER A 22 -16.47 -3.26 1.98
N ILE A 23 -17.71 -3.09 1.50
CA ILE A 23 -18.21 -3.81 0.30
C ILE A 23 -17.44 -3.38 -0.95
N GLU A 24 -17.19 -2.07 -1.12
CA GLU A 24 -16.43 -1.56 -2.26
C GLU A 24 -14.99 -2.09 -2.30
N ILE A 25 -14.35 -2.20 -1.13
CA ILE A 25 -13.01 -2.76 -0.98
C ILE A 25 -13.00 -4.25 -1.33
N ALA A 26 -13.98 -5.02 -0.84
CA ALA A 26 -14.07 -6.43 -1.19
C ALA A 26 -14.23 -6.63 -2.71
N GLN A 27 -15.03 -5.79 -3.37
CA GLN A 27 -15.18 -5.80 -4.82
C GLN A 27 -13.89 -5.41 -5.54
N TYR A 28 -13.19 -4.38 -5.05
CA TYR A 28 -11.88 -3.96 -5.57
C TYR A 28 -10.83 -5.07 -5.49
N LEU A 29 -10.71 -5.73 -4.33
CA LEU A 29 -9.79 -6.86 -4.15
C LEU A 29 -10.14 -8.04 -5.06
N ARG A 30 -11.44 -8.26 -5.33
CA ARG A 30 -11.88 -9.27 -6.29
C ARG A 30 -11.52 -8.90 -7.74
N LEU A 31 -11.61 -7.63 -8.12
CA LEU A 31 -11.19 -7.18 -9.46
C LEU A 31 -9.68 -7.34 -9.65
N LEU A 32 -8.89 -7.04 -8.60
CA LEU A 32 -7.43 -7.24 -8.62
C LEU A 32 -7.00 -8.70 -8.68
N SER A 33 -7.81 -9.64 -8.20
CA SER A 33 -7.46 -11.05 -8.18
C SER A 33 -7.66 -11.76 -9.53
N GLN A 34 -8.21 -11.06 -10.52
CA GLN A 34 -8.48 -11.58 -11.85
C GLN A 34 -7.68 -10.81 -12.91
N PRO A 35 -7.19 -11.47 -13.97
CA PRO A 35 -6.61 -10.76 -15.11
C PRO A 35 -7.64 -9.86 -15.80
N PHE A 36 -7.26 -8.63 -16.12
CA PHE A 36 -8.10 -7.74 -16.93
C PHE A 36 -8.16 -8.27 -18.37
N SER A 37 -9.37 -8.51 -18.87
CA SER A 37 -9.58 -9.09 -20.21
C SER A 37 -10.16 -8.10 -21.20
N THR A 38 -10.86 -7.07 -20.72
CA THR A 38 -11.52 -6.05 -21.54
C THR A 38 -11.19 -4.64 -21.05
N GLU A 39 -11.35 -3.64 -21.93
CA GLU A 39 -11.23 -2.22 -21.57
C GLU A 39 -12.24 -1.82 -20.48
N SER A 40 -13.45 -2.36 -20.55
CA SER A 40 -14.47 -2.22 -19.51
C SER A 40 -14.00 -2.71 -18.14
N ASP A 41 -13.20 -3.79 -18.07
CA ASP A 41 -12.65 -4.26 -16.78
C ASP A 41 -11.68 -3.24 -16.18
N ILE A 42 -10.85 -2.62 -17.03
CA ILE A 42 -9.89 -1.60 -16.64
C ILE A 42 -10.62 -0.35 -16.16
N GLU A 43 -11.65 0.11 -16.88
CA GLU A 43 -12.46 1.26 -16.49
C GLU A 43 -13.19 1.02 -15.16
N ASN A 44 -13.81 -0.16 -14.99
CA ASN A 44 -14.48 -0.54 -13.76
C ASN A 44 -13.51 -0.59 -12.57
N TYR A 45 -12.33 -1.17 -12.78
CA TYR A 45 -11.25 -1.14 -11.81
C TYR A 45 -10.87 0.31 -11.45
N ALA A 46 -10.65 1.15 -12.46
CA ALA A 46 -10.18 2.52 -12.26
C ALA A 46 -11.20 3.37 -11.49
N LEU A 47 -12.48 3.26 -11.82
CA LEU A 47 -13.58 3.90 -11.10
C LEU A 47 -13.62 3.45 -9.64
N LYS A 48 -13.44 2.15 -9.38
CA LYS A 48 -13.47 1.61 -8.02
C LYS A 48 -12.26 2.05 -7.20
N ALA A 49 -11.07 1.98 -7.78
CA ALA A 49 -9.83 2.40 -7.16
C ALA A 49 -9.86 3.90 -6.80
N ASN A 50 -10.37 4.74 -7.70
CA ASN A 50 -10.51 6.17 -7.45
C ASN A 50 -11.60 6.51 -6.43
N SER A 51 -12.73 5.79 -6.44
CA SER A 51 -13.76 5.92 -5.40
C SER A 51 -13.20 5.61 -4.01
N ILE A 52 -12.46 4.50 -3.88
CA ILE A 52 -11.83 4.11 -2.62
C ILE A 52 -10.78 5.15 -2.20
N TYR A 53 -9.95 5.65 -3.12
CA TYR A 53 -8.98 6.71 -2.85
C TYR A 53 -9.63 7.95 -2.25
N ASN A 54 -10.67 8.50 -2.90
CA ASN A 54 -11.33 9.72 -2.45
C ASN A 54 -12.06 9.55 -1.11
N ARG A 55 -12.47 8.34 -0.76
CA ARG A 55 -13.12 8.04 0.52
C ARG A 55 -12.12 7.84 1.65
N LEU A 56 -11.01 7.17 1.39
CA LEU A 56 -9.94 6.94 2.38
C LEU A 56 -9.11 8.21 2.62
N PHE A 57 -8.95 9.03 1.57
CA PHE A 57 -8.20 10.27 1.60
C PHE A 57 -9.10 11.44 1.15
N PRO A 58 -9.83 12.05 2.10
CA PRO A 58 -10.63 13.25 1.83
C PRO A 58 -9.78 14.37 1.21
N LYS A 59 -10.40 15.24 0.41
CA LYS A 59 -9.69 16.29 -0.35
C LYS A 59 -8.81 17.18 0.53
N GLU A 60 -9.23 17.39 1.76
CA GLU A 60 -8.55 18.20 2.78
C GLU A 60 -7.14 17.67 3.10
N ILE A 61 -6.92 16.36 2.94
CA ILE A 61 -5.64 15.70 3.26
C ILE A 61 -4.87 15.21 2.04
N GLN A 62 -5.46 15.23 0.84
CA GLN A 62 -4.79 14.75 -0.38
C GLN A 62 -3.50 15.53 -0.66
N ASP A 63 -3.52 16.85 -0.50
CA ASP A 63 -2.33 17.70 -0.68
C ASP A 63 -1.24 17.45 0.37
N GLN A 64 -1.63 17.01 1.57
CA GLN A 64 -0.69 16.67 2.64
C GLN A 64 0.01 15.33 2.40
N ILE A 65 -0.59 14.45 1.57
CA ILE A 65 -0.05 13.14 1.22
C ILE A 65 0.78 13.21 -0.06
N LYS A 66 0.38 14.08 -1.00
CA LYS A 66 0.99 14.21 -2.32
C LYS A 66 2.47 14.62 -2.21
N SER A 67 3.34 13.89 -2.92
CA SER A 67 4.79 14.10 -2.93
C SER A 67 5.45 14.02 -1.55
N LYS A 68 4.81 13.34 -0.60
CA LYS A 68 5.35 13.04 0.73
C LYS A 68 5.64 11.56 0.88
N LYS A 69 6.43 11.26 1.91
CA LYS A 69 6.64 9.90 2.41
C LYS A 69 5.57 9.62 3.46
N THR A 70 4.58 8.84 3.07
CA THR A 70 3.42 8.52 3.90
C THR A 70 3.57 7.11 4.46
N THR A 71 3.30 6.94 5.75
CA THR A 71 3.24 5.63 6.39
C THR A 71 1.79 5.32 6.72
N ILE A 72 1.29 4.20 6.20
CA ILE A 72 -0.07 3.73 6.43
C ILE A 72 -0.04 2.66 7.51
N ILE A 73 -0.85 2.86 8.54
CA ILE A 73 -1.15 1.88 9.58
C ILE A 73 -2.62 1.54 9.43
N ALA A 74 -2.89 0.42 8.77
CA ALA A 74 -4.23 -0.03 8.45
C ALA A 74 -4.68 -1.12 9.42
N ASP A 75 -6.00 -1.21 9.66
CA ASP A 75 -6.61 -2.21 10.53
C ASP A 75 -7.61 -3.08 9.74
N GLY A 76 -7.77 -4.33 10.18
CA GLY A 76 -8.69 -5.30 9.61
C GLY A 76 -8.53 -5.47 8.10
N GLN A 77 -9.64 -5.34 7.37
CA GLN A 77 -9.69 -5.55 5.91
C GLN A 77 -8.83 -4.53 5.13
N LEU A 78 -8.56 -3.35 5.69
CA LEU A 78 -7.74 -2.33 5.03
C LEU A 78 -6.28 -2.78 4.89
N GLN A 79 -5.81 -3.69 5.74
CA GLN A 79 -4.42 -4.17 5.71
C GLN A 79 -4.08 -4.93 4.42
N ASN A 80 -5.08 -5.47 3.73
CA ASN A 80 -4.91 -6.22 2.48
C ASN A 80 -5.03 -5.33 1.23
N ILE A 81 -5.26 -4.04 1.39
CA ILE A 81 -5.41 -3.11 0.27
C ILE A 81 -4.02 -2.70 -0.22
N PRO A 82 -3.71 -2.86 -1.51
CA PRO A 82 -2.56 -2.18 -2.11
C PRO A 82 -2.88 -0.69 -2.28
N PHE A 83 -2.61 0.12 -1.26
CA PHE A 83 -2.87 1.57 -1.31
C PHE A 83 -2.10 2.25 -2.44
N ASP A 84 -0.92 1.71 -2.77
CA ASP A 84 -0.10 2.11 -3.92
C ASP A 84 -0.84 2.08 -5.26
N ALA A 85 -1.72 1.10 -5.42
CA ALA A 85 -2.46 0.84 -6.65
C ALA A 85 -3.79 1.60 -6.73
N LEU A 86 -4.10 2.43 -5.73
CA LEU A 86 -5.26 3.32 -5.78
C LEU A 86 -5.01 4.43 -6.83
N ILE A 87 -6.08 4.82 -7.53
CA ILE A 87 -6.00 5.82 -8.59
C ILE A 87 -6.34 7.20 -8.05
N THR A 88 -5.45 8.17 -8.23
CA THR A 88 -5.65 9.56 -7.82
C THR A 88 -6.37 10.37 -8.90
N ASP A 89 -6.07 10.10 -10.19
CA ASP A 89 -6.71 10.74 -11.35
C ASP A 89 -7.04 9.69 -12.42
N ILE A 90 -8.35 9.46 -12.66
CA ILE A 90 -8.85 8.50 -13.65
C ILE A 90 -8.43 8.90 -15.07
N LYS A 91 -8.52 10.19 -15.42
CA LYS A 91 -8.26 10.65 -16.80
C LYS A 91 -6.80 10.46 -17.18
N LYS A 92 -5.90 10.72 -16.22
CA LYS A 92 -4.46 10.58 -16.39
C LYS A 92 -3.93 9.19 -16.05
N HIS A 93 -4.81 8.27 -15.62
CA HIS A 93 -4.42 6.94 -15.12
C HIS A 93 -3.27 7.01 -14.10
N THR A 94 -3.36 7.99 -13.20
CA THR A 94 -2.30 8.24 -12.20
C THR A 94 -2.60 7.44 -10.93
N TYR A 95 -1.63 6.64 -10.51
CA TYR A 95 -1.70 5.86 -9.27
C TYR A 95 -1.04 6.61 -8.11
N LEU A 96 -1.40 6.26 -6.88
CA LEU A 96 -0.87 6.90 -5.68
C LEU A 96 0.66 6.77 -5.59
N ILE A 97 1.21 5.61 -5.98
CA ILE A 97 2.66 5.38 -6.00
C ILE A 97 3.42 6.29 -6.98
N ASN A 98 2.74 6.83 -8.01
CA ASN A 98 3.36 7.75 -8.95
C ASN A 98 3.57 9.14 -8.33
N GLU A 99 2.76 9.51 -7.33
CA GLU A 99 2.74 10.84 -6.74
C GLU A 99 3.36 10.88 -5.34
N SER A 100 3.38 9.76 -4.62
CA SER A 100 3.80 9.67 -3.23
C SER A 100 4.53 8.37 -2.92
N GLN A 101 5.40 8.40 -1.90
CA GLN A 101 6.03 7.20 -1.39
C GLN A 101 5.18 6.62 -0.26
N ILE A 102 4.70 5.39 -0.40
CA ILE A 102 3.91 4.72 0.62
C ILE A 102 4.78 3.69 1.36
N ASN A 103 4.63 3.65 2.68
CA ASN A 103 5.21 2.64 3.54
C ASN A 103 4.10 2.04 4.39
N TYR A 104 4.26 0.78 4.78
CA TYR A 104 3.30 0.10 5.63
C TYR A 104 3.92 -0.18 6.99
N ALA A 105 3.14 0.01 8.05
CA ALA A 105 3.54 -0.34 9.41
C ALA A 105 2.39 -1.04 10.15
N TYR A 106 2.74 -1.97 11.03
CA TYR A 106 1.76 -2.78 11.77
C TYR A 106 1.06 -1.98 12.87
N SER A 107 1.81 -1.29 13.72
CA SER A 107 1.27 -0.38 14.72
C SER A 107 2.33 0.61 15.18
N LEU A 108 1.88 1.74 15.72
CA LEU A 108 2.78 2.76 16.25
C LEU A 108 3.56 2.25 17.46
N SER A 109 2.88 1.54 18.36
CA SER A 109 3.49 0.94 19.56
C SER A 109 4.56 -0.08 19.19
N PHE A 110 4.28 -0.95 18.22
CA PHE A 110 5.26 -1.94 17.75
C PHE A 110 6.48 -1.25 17.12
N SER A 111 6.26 -0.27 16.24
CA SER A 111 7.36 0.49 15.63
C SER A 111 8.25 1.18 16.67
N LYS A 112 7.64 1.77 17.70
CA LYS A 112 8.38 2.42 18.80
C LYS A 112 9.21 1.41 19.59
N SER A 113 8.63 0.28 19.97
CA SER A 113 9.35 -0.79 20.69
C SER A 113 10.48 -1.37 19.85
N ASN A 114 10.24 -1.61 18.57
CA ASN A 114 11.21 -2.17 17.64
C ASN A 114 12.39 -1.22 17.34
N ALA A 115 12.14 0.10 17.34
CA ALA A 115 13.18 1.12 17.21
C ALA A 115 14.06 1.24 18.46
N ALA A 116 13.54 0.90 19.65
CA ALA A 116 14.30 0.90 20.89
C ALA A 116 15.26 -0.31 21.04
N ILE A 117 15.11 -1.34 20.20
CA ILE A 117 16.00 -2.52 20.21
C ILE A 117 17.35 -2.13 19.62
N ASN A 118 18.39 -2.13 20.46
CA ASN A 118 19.77 -1.95 20.02
C ASN A 118 20.27 -3.22 19.30
N ARG A 119 20.33 -3.17 17.97
CA ARG A 119 20.81 -4.26 17.12
C ARG A 119 22.33 -4.18 16.98
N MET A 120 23.07 -4.73 17.93
CA MET A 120 24.50 -4.97 17.76
C MET A 120 24.70 -6.28 16.98
N ALA A 121 24.81 -6.18 15.66
CA ALA A 121 25.19 -7.32 14.84
C ALA A 121 26.59 -7.79 15.24
N LYS A 122 26.71 -8.99 15.83
CA LYS A 122 28.01 -9.56 16.23
C LYS A 122 28.91 -9.88 15.04
N LYS A 123 28.34 -9.98 13.83
CA LYS A 123 29.03 -10.28 12.58
C LYS A 123 28.40 -9.45 11.46
N ASN A 124 29.22 -8.76 10.69
CA ASN A 124 28.80 -8.13 9.44
C ASN A 124 28.70 -9.22 8.38
N LEU A 125 27.49 -9.75 8.18
CA LEU A 125 27.20 -10.69 7.12
C LEU A 125 26.55 -9.94 5.96
N ILE A 126 27.25 -9.86 4.84
CA ILE A 126 26.69 -9.45 3.57
C ILE A 126 26.50 -10.73 2.76
N SER A 127 25.24 -11.13 2.53
CA SER A 127 24.88 -12.32 1.75
C SER A 127 24.08 -11.91 0.52
N PHE A 128 24.50 -12.39 -0.64
CA PHE A 128 23.76 -12.25 -1.88
C PHE A 128 23.25 -13.64 -2.29
N SER A 129 21.97 -13.73 -2.70
CA SER A 129 21.44 -14.92 -3.33
C SER A 129 21.38 -14.68 -4.84
N PRO A 130 22.20 -15.35 -5.66
CA PRO A 130 22.12 -15.23 -7.11
C PRO A 130 20.86 -15.94 -7.63
N THR A 131 20.11 -15.26 -8.49
CA THR A 131 18.83 -15.75 -9.02
C THR A 131 18.90 -16.25 -10.47
N THR A 132 20.06 -16.23 -11.13
CA THR A 132 20.22 -16.71 -12.52
C THR A 132 21.60 -17.33 -12.77
N PHE A 133 21.63 -18.52 -13.40
CA PHE A 133 22.84 -19.26 -13.79
C PHE A 133 23.03 -19.32 -15.32
N ASP A 134 22.69 -18.24 -16.03
CA ASP A 134 22.63 -18.26 -17.51
C ASP A 134 24.01 -18.42 -18.18
N ALA A 135 25.09 -18.02 -17.51
CA ALA A 135 26.44 -18.07 -18.10
C ALA A 135 27.11 -19.46 -18.07
N ILE A 136 26.53 -20.46 -17.39
CA ILE A 136 27.23 -21.74 -17.08
C ILE A 136 26.37 -23.01 -17.22
N GLY A 137 25.12 -22.88 -17.67
CA GLY A 137 24.29 -24.04 -18.05
C GLY A 137 23.94 -24.99 -16.89
N LEU A 138 23.66 -24.46 -15.68
CA LEU A 138 23.33 -25.25 -14.50
C LEU A 138 21.81 -25.25 -14.17
N PRO A 139 21.28 -26.32 -13.55
CA PRO A 139 19.87 -26.43 -13.17
C PRO A 139 19.49 -25.52 -11.99
N GLN A 140 18.21 -25.11 -11.94
CA GLN A 140 17.64 -24.26 -10.88
C GLN A 140 17.76 -24.93 -9.51
N THR A 141 18.27 -24.19 -8.53
CA THR A 141 18.52 -24.70 -7.18
C THR A 141 17.25 -24.76 -6.32
N LEU A 142 17.23 -25.77 -5.46
CA LEU A 142 16.11 -26.25 -4.65
C LEU A 142 15.51 -25.21 -3.70
N GLN A 143 14.18 -25.16 -3.70
CA GLN A 143 13.38 -24.64 -2.60
C GLN A 143 13.63 -25.48 -1.34
N TYR A 144 13.85 -24.82 -0.20
CA TYR A 144 13.74 -25.47 1.10
C TYR A 144 12.52 -24.92 1.85
N LYS A 145 11.76 -25.87 2.40
CA LYS A 145 10.65 -25.71 3.36
C LYS A 145 11.09 -25.01 4.64
#